data_AF-A0A0A1SID8-F1
#
_entry.id   AF-A0A0A1SID8-F1
#
_cell.length_a   1.000
_cell.length_b   1.000
_cell.length_c   1.000
_cell.angle_alpha   90.00
_cell.angle_beta   90.00
_cell.angle_gamma   90.00
#
_symmetry.space_group_name_H-M   'P 1'
#
loop_
_entity.id
_entity.type
_entity.pdbx_description
1 polymer ?
#
loop_
_entity_poly.entity_id
_entity_poly.type
_entity_poly.pdbx_seq_one_letter_code
_entity_poly.pdbx_strand_id
1 'polypeptide(L)'
;MTKKGKEFEEDPRYKQCNKEAIMGLVLGIVNLIWWFGFGYGLGSKPVSEYTYMFGFPAWFFMSCIVGGILFSILTVIMINKFFKNMSLDGLSEDELKEYRKEYK
;
A
#
# COMPACT_ATOMS: atom_id res chain seq x y z
N MET A 1 -7.81 -6.11 47.33
CA MET A 1 -7.01 -6.87 46.36
C MET A 1 -7.03 -6.13 45.02
N THR A 2 -6.09 -5.22 44.82
CA THR A 2 -5.98 -4.40 43.61
C THR A 2 -5.45 -5.29 42.49
N LYS A 3 -6.29 -5.63 41.50
CA LYS A 3 -5.84 -6.29 40.27
C LYS A 3 -4.84 -5.33 39.61
N LYS A 4 -3.54 -5.64 39.68
CA LYS A 4 -2.53 -5.04 38.80
C LYS A 4 -3.07 -5.20 37.38
N GLY A 5 -3.46 -4.09 36.74
CA GLY A 5 -3.79 -4.08 35.32
C GLY A 5 -2.62 -4.71 34.60
N LYS A 6 -2.88 -5.73 33.78
CA LYS A 6 -1.84 -6.32 32.94
C LYS A 6 -1.23 -5.18 32.14
N GLU A 7 0.06 -4.94 32.36
CA GLU A 7 0.84 -4.02 31.54
C GLU A 7 0.74 -4.56 30.10
N PHE A 8 0.15 -3.77 29.20
CA PHE A 8 -0.06 -4.19 27.82
C PHE A 8 1.29 -4.12 27.13
N GLU A 9 1.96 -5.26 26.98
CA GLU A 9 3.19 -5.35 26.22
C GLU A 9 2.86 -5.31 24.73
N GLU A 10 3.22 -4.21 24.07
CA GLU A 10 2.99 -4.01 22.65
C GLU A 10 3.93 -4.90 21.83
N ASP A 11 3.35 -5.68 20.91
CA ASP A 11 4.11 -6.59 20.06
C ASP A 11 5.07 -5.81 19.15
N PRO A 12 6.39 -6.14 19.15
CA PRO A 12 7.37 -5.46 18.30
C PRO A 12 7.05 -5.57 16.80
N ARG A 13 6.28 -6.58 16.36
CA ARG A 13 5.79 -6.75 14.98
C ARG A 13 4.90 -5.57 14.55
N TYR A 14 4.19 -4.93 15.48
CA TYR A 14 3.31 -3.79 15.14
C TYR A 14 4.07 -2.61 14.53
N LYS A 15 5.33 -2.39 14.91
CA LYS A 15 6.16 -1.34 14.28
C LYS A 15 6.38 -1.60 12.80
N GLN A 16 6.60 -2.86 12.43
CA GLN A 16 6.77 -3.27 11.03
C GLN A 16 5.44 -3.20 10.27
N CYS A 17 4.37 -3.75 10.84
CA CYS A 17 3.03 -3.68 10.25
C CYS A 17 2.58 -2.23 10.01
N ASN A 18 2.88 -1.31 10.93
CA ASN A 18 2.53 0.10 10.75
C ASN A 18 3.29 0.74 9.58
N LYS A 19 4.59 0.42 9.41
CA LYS A 19 5.37 0.88 8.25
C LYS A 19 4.78 0.33 6.94
N GLU A 20 4.44 -0.96 6.91
CA GLU A 20 3.83 -1.62 5.75
C GLU A 20 2.46 -1.01 5.41
N ALA A 21 1.63 -0.75 6.42
CA ALA A 21 0.33 -0.09 6.26
C ALA A 21 0.48 1.33 5.71
N ILE A 22 1.43 2.11 6.20
CA ILE A 22 1.72 3.46 5.68
C ILE A 22 2.18 3.39 4.22
N MET A 23 3.06 2.45 3.86
CA MET A 23 3.50 2.27 2.47
C MET A 23 2.32 1.92 1.55
N GLY A 24 1.44 1.02 1.97
CA GLY A 24 0.21 0.69 1.24
C GLY A 24 -0.72 1.90 1.10
N LEU A 25 -0.88 2.69 2.17
CA LEU A 25 -1.68 3.91 2.14
C LEU A 25 -1.12 4.94 1.16
N VAL A 26 0.19 5.17 1.19
CA VAL A 26 0.87 6.08 0.25
C VAL A 26 0.66 5.61 -1.19
N LEU A 27 0.84 4.31 -1.47
CA LEU A 27 0.62 3.76 -2.80
C LEU A 27 -0.83 3.95 -3.27
N GLY A 28 -1.80 3.76 -2.38
CA GLY A 28 -3.22 4.01 -2.64
C GLY A 28 -3.52 5.48 -2.94
N ILE A 29 -2.93 6.42 -2.19
CA ILE A 29 -3.08 7.86 -2.45
C ILE A 29 -2.48 8.23 -3.80
N VAL A 30 -1.30 7.71 -4.13
CA VAL A 30 -0.67 7.94 -5.45
C VAL A 30 -1.53 7.37 -6.56
N ASN A 31 -2.11 6.18 -6.37
CA ASN A 31 -3.07 5.60 -7.31
C ASN A 31 -4.29 6.51 -7.52
N LEU A 32 -4.81 7.06 -6.44
CA LEU A 32 -5.94 7.96 -6.48
C LEU A 32 -5.58 9.26 -7.24
N ILE A 33 -4.47 9.90 -6.89
CA ILE A 33 -4.00 11.12 -7.59
C ILE A 33 -3.78 10.85 -9.08
N TRP A 34 -3.16 9.72 -9.43
CA TRP A 34 -2.97 9.34 -10.83
C TRP A 34 -4.32 9.18 -11.53
N TRP A 35 -5.23 8.41 -10.95
CA TRP A 35 -6.53 8.15 -11.55
C TRP A 35 -7.35 9.43 -11.71
N PHE A 36 -7.38 10.31 -10.70
CA PHE A 36 -8.06 11.60 -10.77
C PHE A 36 -7.36 12.57 -11.75
N GLY A 37 -6.03 12.60 -11.76
CA GLY A 37 -5.25 13.47 -12.63
C GLY A 37 -5.40 13.13 -14.11
N PHE A 38 -5.33 11.85 -14.47
CA PHE A 38 -5.54 11.41 -15.86
C PHE A 38 -7.03 11.36 -16.22
N GLY A 39 -7.90 10.96 -15.30
CA GLY A 39 -9.34 10.88 -15.51
C GLY A 39 -9.98 12.25 -15.72
N TYR A 40 -9.75 13.20 -14.81
CA TYR A 40 -10.32 14.55 -14.91
C TYR A 40 -9.43 15.50 -15.71
N GLY A 41 -8.10 15.37 -15.67
CA GLY A 41 -7.21 16.27 -16.42
C GLY A 41 -7.32 16.10 -17.94
N LEU A 42 -7.25 14.85 -18.44
CA LEU A 42 -7.40 14.56 -19.86
C LEU A 42 -8.87 14.33 -20.27
N GLY A 43 -9.73 13.93 -19.34
CA GLY A 43 -11.17 13.73 -19.56
C GLY A 43 -12.04 14.98 -19.36
N SER A 44 -11.47 16.15 -19.10
CA SER A 44 -12.22 17.43 -19.13
C SER A 44 -12.19 18.11 -20.51
N LYS A 45 -11.49 17.53 -21.50
CA LYS A 45 -11.47 18.07 -22.86
C LYS A 45 -12.77 17.73 -23.60
N PRO A 46 -13.23 18.58 -24.53
CA PRO A 46 -14.41 18.27 -25.34
C PRO A 46 -14.17 16.97 -26.14
N VAL A 47 -15.22 16.15 -26.25
CA VAL A 47 -15.17 14.80 -26.84
C VAL A 47 -14.63 14.81 -28.28
N SER A 48 -14.77 15.93 -28.98
CA SER A 48 -14.25 16.16 -30.34
C SER A 48 -12.73 16.22 -30.45
N GLU A 49 -12.02 16.49 -29.35
CA GLU A 49 -10.55 16.55 -29.30
C GLU A 49 -9.93 15.34 -28.60
N TYR A 50 -10.73 14.33 -28.23
CA TYR A 50 -10.19 13.15 -27.59
C TYR A 50 -9.32 12.38 -28.56
N THR A 51 -8.08 12.18 -28.14
CA THR A 51 -7.22 11.17 -28.74
C THR A 51 -7.77 9.81 -28.38
N TYR A 52 -8.08 8.98 -29.37
CA TYR A 52 -8.49 7.60 -29.15
C TYR A 52 -7.28 6.69 -29.28
N MET A 53 -7.06 5.84 -28.28
CA MET A 53 -6.08 4.75 -28.34
C MET A 53 -6.84 3.42 -28.28
N PHE A 54 -6.61 2.57 -29.28
CA PHE A 54 -7.27 1.25 -29.40
C PHE A 54 -8.81 1.30 -29.33
N GLY A 55 -9.43 2.39 -29.80
CA GLY A 55 -10.89 2.57 -29.79
C GLY A 55 -11.46 3.13 -28.47
N PHE A 56 -10.63 3.39 -27.47
CA PHE A 56 -11.03 4.01 -26.21
C PHE A 56 -10.48 5.45 -26.12
N PRO A 57 -11.18 6.36 -25.42
CA PRO A 57 -10.60 7.66 -25.09
C PRO A 57 -9.26 7.50 -24.36
N ALA A 58 -8.25 8.29 -24.73
CA ALA A 58 -6.91 8.18 -24.16
C ALA A 58 -6.89 8.35 -22.64
N TRP A 59 -7.80 9.16 -22.07
CA TRP A 59 -7.93 9.31 -20.63
C TRP A 59 -8.32 7.99 -19.95
N PHE A 60 -9.18 7.18 -20.57
CA PHE A 60 -9.58 5.87 -20.05
C PHE A 60 -8.43 4.87 -20.19
N PHE A 61 -7.77 4.85 -21.34
CA PHE A 61 -6.62 3.97 -21.57
C PHE A 61 -5.48 4.25 -20.57
N MET A 62 -5.16 5.53 -20.33
CA MET A 62 -4.12 5.94 -19.40
C MET A 62 -4.50 5.70 -17.93
N SER A 63 -5.76 5.94 -17.56
CA SER A 63 -6.21 5.80 -16.17
C SER A 63 -6.43 4.35 -15.78
N CYS A 64 -7.08 3.56 -16.64
CA CYS A 64 -7.51 2.20 -16.31
C CYS A 64 -6.51 1.14 -16.74
N ILE A 65 -6.02 1.18 -17.98
CA ILE A 65 -5.13 0.13 -18.51
C ILE A 65 -3.69 0.39 -18.07
N VAL A 66 -3.14 1.56 -18.41
CA VAL A 66 -1.77 1.90 -18.03
C VAL A 66 -1.65 2.05 -16.52
N GLY A 67 -2.59 2.76 -15.89
CA GLY A 67 -2.67 2.85 -14.43
C GLY A 67 -2.78 1.46 -13.78
N GLY A 68 -3.72 0.62 -14.22
CA GLY A 68 -3.90 -0.72 -13.66
C GLY A 68 -2.64 -1.58 -13.72
N ILE A 69 -1.94 -1.58 -14.87
CA ILE A 69 -0.68 -2.33 -15.04
C ILE A 69 0.42 -1.73 -14.15
N LEU A 70 0.61 -0.41 -14.19
CA LEU A 70 1.64 0.29 -13.42
C LEU A 70 1.48 0.04 -11.92
N PHE A 71 0.29 0.23 -11.37
CA PHE A 71 0.03 0.06 -9.94
C PHE A 71 0.04 -1.41 -9.51
N SER A 72 -0.33 -2.35 -10.38
CA SER A 72 -0.17 -3.78 -10.11
C SER A 72 1.32 -4.14 -9.99
N ILE A 73 2.17 -3.69 -10.92
CA ILE A 73 3.62 -3.92 -10.87
C ILE A 73 4.22 -3.27 -9.63
N LEU A 74 3.88 -2.02 -9.33
CA LEU A 74 4.35 -1.33 -8.13
C LEU A 74 3.96 -2.08 -6.85
N THR A 75 2.73 -2.61 -6.79
CA THR A 75 2.26 -3.42 -5.66
C THR A 75 3.06 -4.71 -5.51
N VAL A 76 3.33 -5.42 -6.61
CA VAL A 76 4.15 -6.64 -6.59
C VAL A 76 5.58 -6.33 -6.13
N ILE A 77 6.19 -5.26 -6.61
CA ILE A 77 7.51 -4.83 -6.16
C ILE A 77 7.49 -4.45 -4.67
N MET A 78 6.46 -3.73 -4.24
CA MET A 78 6.29 -3.32 -2.85
C MET A 78 6.23 -4.53 -1.93
N ILE A 79 5.39 -5.52 -2.25
CA ILE A 79 5.25 -6.74 -1.46
C ILE A 79 6.56 -7.52 -1.43
N ASN A 80 7.19 -7.76 -2.58
CA ASN A 80 8.41 -8.57 -2.63
C ASN A 80 9.63 -7.94 -1.96
N LYS A 81 9.73 -6.60 -1.95
CA LYS A 81 10.92 -5.91 -1.43
C LYS A 81 10.76 -5.35 -0.02
N PHE A 82 9.55 -5.00 0.39
CA PHE A 82 9.32 -4.26 1.64
C PHE A 82 8.51 -5.05 2.68
N PHE A 83 7.67 -5.99 2.27
CA PHE A 83 6.86 -6.76 3.21
C PHE A 83 7.70 -7.90 3.76
N LYS A 84 7.69 -8.05 5.09
CA LYS A 84 8.32 -9.18 5.76
C LYS A 84 7.26 -10.22 6.12
N ASN A 85 7.54 -11.48 5.80
CA ASN A 85 6.74 -12.58 6.31
C ASN A 85 6.94 -12.67 7.83
N MET A 86 5.86 -12.57 8.58
CA MET A 86 5.84 -12.69 10.03
C MET A 86 4.82 -13.77 10.43
N SER A 87 5.14 -14.57 11.44
CA SER A 87 4.17 -15.53 12.00
C SER A 87 3.01 -14.79 12.65
N LEU A 88 1.81 -15.38 12.63
CA LEU A 88 0.64 -14.87 13.35
C LEU A 88 0.48 -15.53 14.74
N ASP A 89 1.29 -16.54 15.02
CA ASP A 89 1.27 -17.24 16.30
C ASP A 89 1.83 -16.38 17.44
N GLY A 90 1.55 -16.81 18.67
CA GLY A 90 2.13 -16.23 19.87
C GLY A 90 3.65 -16.45 19.87
N LEU A 91 4.41 -15.37 19.89
CA LEU A 91 5.87 -15.41 19.96
C LEU A 91 6.30 -15.95 21.33
N SER A 92 7.31 -16.83 21.34
CA SER A 92 7.98 -17.20 22.59
C SER A 92 8.80 -16.03 23.15
N GLU A 93 9.15 -16.07 24.44
CA GLU A 93 9.99 -15.06 25.10
C GLU A 93 11.34 -14.82 24.41
N ASP A 94 11.89 -15.86 23.77
CA ASP A 94 13.17 -15.79 23.07
C ASP A 94 13.02 -15.16 21.68
N GLU A 95 11.95 -15.48 20.96
CA GLU A 95 11.61 -14.81 19.70
C GLU A 95 11.28 -13.33 19.95
N LEU A 96 10.52 -12.98 20.99
CA LEU A 96 10.22 -11.58 21.36
C LEU A 96 11.49 -10.75 21.56
N LYS A 97 12.53 -11.31 22.20
CA LYS A 97 13.82 -10.63 22.39
C LYS A 97 14.56 -10.42 21.08
N GLU A 98 14.48 -11.39 20.17
CA GLU A 98 15.10 -11.32 18.85
C GLU A 98 14.42 -10.26 17.97
N TYR A 99 13.09 -10.29 17.87
CA TYR A 99 12.30 -9.24 17.22
C TYR A 99 12.57 -7.86 17.86
N ARG A 100 12.65 -7.76 19.18
CA ARG A 100 12.96 -6.49 19.86
C ARG A 100 14.35 -5.97 19.54
N LYS A 101 15.34 -6.83 19.26
CA LYS A 101 16.67 -6.41 18.77
C LYS A 101 16.62 -5.99 17.30
N GLU A 102 15.87 -6.70 16.47
CA GLU A 102 15.78 -6.44 15.03
C GLU A 102 14.99 -5.15 14.71
N TYR A 103 13.94 -4.84 15.49
CA TYR A 103 13.05 -3.69 15.30
C TYR A 103 13.22 -2.59 16.37
N LYS A 104 14.38 -2.54 17.02
CA LYS A 104 14.74 -1.48 17.98
C LYS A 104 15.01 -0.16 17.26
#